data_AF-A0A8H6TRA3-F1
#
_entry.id   AF-A0A8H6TRA3-F1
#
_cell.length_a   1.000
_cell.length_b   1.000
_cell.length_c   1.000
_cell.angle_alpha   90.00
_cell.angle_beta   90.00
_cell.angle_gamma   90.00
#
_symmetry.space_group_name_H-M   'P 1'
#
loop_
_entity.id
_entity.type
_entity.pdbx_description
1 polymer ?
#
loop_
_entity_poly.entity_id
_entity_poly.type
_entity_poly.pdbx_seq_one_letter_code
_entity_poly.pdbx_strand_id
1 'polypeptide(L)'
;MEWTPKGSVGFITLSYSLSMIPSFYPVLDRIDHVLDPANGLLSIVDFYTAGKQPSLHEKAIGGVSKECGWLSRWFWQIWFDFDHVNLSPARRSYLEYKFGTIKSYNGRNQFIVPFIVRIPYYIWLGRSRSCEDVAKACHAFEVEGGNTIGNCSPLSLVANKSVEDIVPSLHIGEPAMEVQSAATVIDIAPPFSSFHYHINSPWRLPYYEQPSAFILLDPDSRRLQEDPFEDMKHLQLTSDDSMFCITSAGDNVLHYAATANPRRIHCVDMNPCQGHLLELKLAAIKSLGYDDFFALFGDGQHDDFRGLLDKHISPHLSSSAYQFWRINSKAFASSFYLRGYSGWALRFAACIFRLSGVTRDVEALCTADTLERQQEIWTAKIRPVLLNPVVVALLKVGAIVKVMQVNLHDRQNPVFCWNALGVPLNQRKMLLDEGSIYEFVRDTLDPLGSAHLFKNDNYFYLLALLGHYTRDSCPEYLTRRGFEALKANGASALDTFRLHTDSIVNVLRGLPDASLTRAIVMDHNDWFTPGSAELDEEVKQLHRAIAPGGYLFWRSAARVPWYNERFLRGGFEVVCLGTRMRNGSEMALDRVNMRVDY
;
A
#
# COMPACT_ATOMS: atom_id res chain seq x y z
N MET A 1 -2.08 50.37 21.67
CA MET A 1 -1.97 48.91 21.49
C MET A 1 -1.07 48.67 20.30
N GLU A 2 0.19 48.30 20.54
CA GLU A 2 1.06 47.80 19.48
C GLU A 2 0.48 46.47 19.01
N TRP A 3 0.11 46.41 17.74
CA TRP A 3 -0.38 45.19 17.11
C TRP A 3 0.82 44.26 16.96
N THR A 4 1.10 43.40 17.94
CA THR A 4 2.14 42.39 17.83
C THR A 4 1.65 41.32 16.84
N PRO A 5 2.22 41.21 15.64
CA PRO A 5 1.72 40.33 14.58
C PRO A 5 2.04 38.84 14.83
N LYS A 6 2.51 38.50 16.04
CA LYS A 6 2.94 37.15 16.39
C LYS A 6 1.74 36.21 16.45
N GLY A 7 1.77 35.14 15.66
CA GLY A 7 0.69 34.15 15.63
C GLY A 7 -0.67 34.66 15.12
N SER A 8 -0.72 35.82 14.46
CA SER A 8 -1.99 36.42 14.02
C SER A 8 -2.49 35.91 12.66
N VAL A 9 -1.67 35.15 11.92
CA VAL A 9 -1.96 34.76 10.54
C VAL A 9 -2.29 33.27 10.45
N GLY A 10 -3.51 32.94 10.01
CA GLY A 10 -3.93 31.55 9.84
C GLY A 10 -3.49 30.90 8.52
N PHE A 11 -3.20 31.68 7.47
CA PHE A 11 -2.82 31.12 6.17
C PHE A 11 -1.89 32.04 5.38
N ILE A 12 -0.81 31.48 4.86
CA ILE A 12 0.16 32.18 4.00
C ILE A 12 0.41 31.34 2.75
N THR A 13 0.43 31.99 1.58
CA THR A 13 0.74 31.32 0.31
C THR A 13 1.86 32.02 -0.43
N LEU A 14 2.80 31.24 -0.95
CA LEU A 14 3.88 31.70 -1.82
C LEU A 14 3.81 30.96 -3.16
N SER A 15 3.25 31.62 -4.18
CA SER A 15 3.13 31.07 -5.53
C SER A 15 4.17 31.75 -6.43
N TYR A 16 5.18 30.98 -6.85
CA TYR A 16 6.31 31.45 -7.65
C TYR A 16 7.00 32.69 -7.07
N SER A 17 7.10 32.79 -5.73
CA SER A 17 7.67 33.96 -5.07
C SER A 17 8.92 33.65 -4.24
N LEU A 18 9.07 32.44 -3.70
CA LEU A 18 10.22 32.10 -2.87
C LEU A 18 11.53 32.06 -3.68
N SER A 19 11.47 31.58 -4.93
CA SER A 19 12.58 31.59 -5.88
C SER A 19 12.98 32.99 -6.34
N MET A 20 12.05 33.97 -6.29
CA MET A 20 12.30 35.37 -6.64
C MET A 20 12.85 36.21 -5.49
N ILE A 21 12.80 35.73 -4.25
CA ILE A 21 13.27 36.47 -3.07
C ILE A 21 14.76 36.16 -2.83
N PRO A 22 15.66 37.17 -2.88
CA PRO A 22 17.08 36.96 -2.60
C PRO A 22 17.31 36.58 -1.13
N SER A 23 16.74 37.35 -0.21
CA SER A 23 16.86 37.16 1.24
C SER A 23 15.73 36.27 1.77
N PHE A 24 15.71 34.99 1.36
CA PHE A 24 14.62 34.07 1.72
C PHE A 24 14.66 33.61 3.19
N TYR A 25 15.84 33.54 3.83
CA TYR A 25 15.94 33.13 5.24
C TYR A 25 15.13 34.04 6.17
N PRO A 26 15.33 35.38 6.18
CA PRO A 26 14.56 36.26 7.06
C PRO A 26 13.06 36.29 6.73
N VAL A 27 12.69 36.03 5.47
CA VAL A 27 11.27 35.96 5.08
C VAL A 27 10.61 34.73 5.69
N LEU A 28 11.24 33.55 5.58
CA LEU A 28 10.71 32.34 6.20
C LEU A 28 10.69 32.43 7.73
N ASP A 29 11.70 33.05 8.35
CA ASP A 29 11.69 33.31 9.80
C ASP A 29 10.56 34.26 10.24
N ARG A 30 10.29 35.31 9.46
CA ARG A 30 9.15 36.21 9.73
C ARG A 30 7.82 35.51 9.52
N ILE A 31 7.71 34.65 8.51
CA ILE A 31 6.52 33.84 8.27
C ILE A 31 6.24 32.96 9.49
N ASP A 32 7.24 32.24 10.00
CA ASP A 32 7.10 31.43 11.23
C ASP A 32 6.70 32.27 12.45
N HIS A 33 7.22 33.50 12.56
CA HIS A 33 6.85 34.40 13.65
C HIS A 33 5.37 34.84 13.61
N VAL A 34 4.83 35.13 12.43
CA VAL A 34 3.44 35.64 12.28
C VAL A 34 2.40 34.54 12.11
N LEU A 35 2.84 33.34 11.71
CA LEU A 35 1.97 32.18 11.51
C LEU A 35 1.42 31.70 12.86
N ASP A 36 0.11 31.45 12.92
CA ASP A 36 -0.53 30.84 14.09
C ASP A 36 0.14 29.49 14.40
N PRO A 37 0.74 29.30 15.60
CA PRO A 37 1.40 28.05 15.95
C PRO A 37 0.44 26.86 16.03
N ALA A 38 -0.84 27.11 16.35
CA ALA A 38 -1.84 26.07 16.48
C ALA A 38 -2.39 25.66 15.10
N ASN A 39 -3.01 26.57 14.35
CA ASN A 39 -3.76 26.22 13.13
C ASN A 39 -3.18 26.82 11.85
N GLY A 40 -2.05 27.52 11.94
CA GLY A 40 -1.47 28.24 10.81
C GLY A 40 -0.95 27.32 9.73
N LEU A 41 -1.34 27.58 8.49
CA LEU A 41 -0.91 26.86 7.30
C LEU A 41 -0.04 27.73 6.39
N LEU A 42 1.04 27.15 5.87
CA LEU A 42 1.91 27.74 4.86
C LEU A 42 1.89 26.86 3.61
N SER A 43 1.47 27.43 2.47
CA SER A 43 1.52 26.75 1.17
C SER A 43 2.53 27.41 0.24
N ILE A 44 3.35 26.61 -0.43
CA ILE A 44 4.34 27.08 -1.39
C ILE A 44 4.23 26.28 -2.68
N VAL A 45 4.15 26.99 -3.80
CA VAL A 45 4.23 26.41 -5.15
C VAL A 45 5.36 27.09 -5.88
N ASP A 46 6.44 26.37 -6.16
CA ASP A 46 7.62 26.97 -6.78
C ASP A 46 8.42 25.96 -7.61
N PHE A 47 9.39 26.47 -8.36
CA PHE A 47 10.36 25.68 -9.08
C PHE A 47 11.53 25.28 -8.19
N TYR A 48 12.21 24.19 -8.52
CA TYR A 48 13.34 23.72 -7.73
C TYR A 48 14.40 23.05 -8.60
N THR A 49 15.63 23.00 -8.09
CA THR A 49 16.63 22.05 -8.59
C THR A 49 17.08 21.14 -7.46
N ALA A 50 17.37 19.89 -7.78
CA ALA A 50 17.75 18.89 -6.78
C ALA A 50 19.17 19.13 -6.26
N GLY A 51 19.42 18.84 -4.98
CA GLY A 51 20.78 18.67 -4.45
C GLY A 51 21.51 17.48 -5.10
N LYS A 52 22.82 17.35 -4.84
CA LYS A 52 23.62 16.21 -5.33
C LYS A 52 23.33 14.92 -4.55
N GLN A 53 22.93 15.04 -3.29
CA GLN A 53 22.55 13.92 -2.41
C GLN A 53 21.23 14.28 -1.70
N PRO A 54 20.28 13.33 -1.59
CA PRO A 54 19.11 13.52 -0.75
C PRO A 54 19.51 13.45 0.73
N SER A 55 19.06 14.39 1.54
CA SER A 55 19.28 14.34 3.00
C SER A 55 18.43 13.22 3.64
N LEU A 56 18.83 12.74 4.83
CA LEU A 56 18.02 11.77 5.59
C LEU A 56 16.62 12.31 5.90
N HIS A 57 16.52 13.61 6.18
CA HIS A 57 15.25 14.31 6.35
C HIS A 57 14.37 14.25 5.09
N GLU A 58 14.97 14.41 3.92
CA GLU A 58 14.23 14.29 2.65
C GLU A 58 13.71 12.89 2.39
N LYS A 59 14.41 11.85 2.85
CA LYS A 59 13.91 10.47 2.80
C LYS A 59 12.77 10.23 3.81
N ALA A 60 12.82 10.89 4.97
CA ALA A 60 11.80 10.77 6.02
C ALA A 60 10.50 11.53 5.67
N ILE A 61 10.58 12.67 4.98
CA ILE A 61 9.41 13.47 4.57
C ILE A 61 8.49 12.69 3.60
N GLY A 62 9.00 11.67 2.92
CA GLY A 62 8.27 10.85 1.96
C GLY A 62 7.98 11.58 0.64
N GLY A 63 7.92 10.82 -0.46
CA GLY A 63 7.65 11.35 -1.79
C GLY A 63 8.70 10.97 -2.84
N VAL A 64 8.23 10.74 -4.07
CA VAL A 64 9.07 10.31 -5.20
C VAL A 64 10.22 11.28 -5.42
N SER A 65 11.41 10.70 -5.57
CA SER A 65 12.73 11.34 -5.57
C SER A 65 12.75 12.73 -6.23
N LYS A 66 13.27 13.70 -5.47
CA LYS A 66 13.53 15.07 -5.91
C LYS A 66 14.58 15.13 -7.03
N GLU A 67 15.20 14.02 -7.42
CA GLU A 67 16.33 13.98 -8.34
C GLU A 67 16.04 14.62 -9.70
N CYS A 68 16.95 15.53 -10.06
CA CYS A 68 17.10 16.06 -11.41
C CYS A 68 18.38 15.48 -12.00
N GLY A 69 18.34 15.07 -13.28
CA GLY A 69 19.54 14.67 -14.00
C GLY A 69 20.57 15.81 -14.01
N TRP A 70 21.86 15.46 -14.08
CA TRP A 70 22.96 16.44 -13.97
C TRP A 70 22.80 17.61 -14.96
N LEU A 71 22.52 17.31 -16.24
CA LEU A 71 22.28 18.34 -17.27
C LEU A 71 21.09 19.24 -16.93
N SER A 72 19.98 18.65 -16.46
CA SER A 72 18.77 19.39 -16.12
C SER A 72 18.99 20.34 -14.94
N ARG A 73 19.79 19.94 -13.94
CA ARG A 73 20.11 20.77 -12.77
C ARG A 73 20.80 22.07 -13.20
N TRP A 74 21.85 21.96 -14.02
CA TRP A 74 22.61 23.12 -14.49
C TRP A 74 21.82 23.97 -15.48
N PHE A 75 21.17 23.34 -16.45
CA PHE A 75 20.37 24.03 -17.46
C PHE A 75 19.32 24.93 -16.81
N TRP A 76 18.56 24.40 -15.84
CA TRP A 76 17.50 25.18 -15.20
C TRP A 76 18.03 26.29 -14.30
N GLN A 77 19.12 26.07 -13.57
CA GLN A 77 19.73 27.14 -12.78
C GLN A 77 20.15 28.31 -13.68
N ILE A 78 20.83 28.02 -14.79
CA ILE A 78 21.28 29.05 -15.74
C ILE A 78 20.09 29.73 -16.43
N TRP A 79 19.10 28.95 -16.87
CA TRP A 79 17.92 29.49 -17.56
C TRP A 79 17.16 30.50 -16.71
N PHE A 80 16.91 30.18 -15.44
CA PHE A 80 16.17 31.05 -14.53
C PHE A 80 17.02 32.21 -13.99
N ASP A 81 18.36 32.08 -13.98
CA ASP A 81 19.26 33.18 -13.61
C ASP A 81 19.16 34.37 -14.57
N PHE A 82 18.83 34.14 -15.86
CA PHE A 82 18.55 35.21 -16.81
C PHE A 82 17.39 36.13 -16.38
N ASP A 83 16.43 35.59 -15.62
CA ASP A 83 15.29 36.33 -15.08
C ASP A 83 15.49 36.72 -13.60
N HIS A 84 16.71 36.57 -13.07
CA HIS A 84 17.05 36.76 -11.65
C HIS A 84 16.28 35.83 -10.68
N VAL A 85 15.84 34.67 -11.17
CA VAL A 85 15.12 33.67 -10.39
C VAL A 85 16.10 32.59 -9.92
N ASN A 86 16.15 32.36 -8.62
CA ASN A 86 17.24 31.60 -8.02
C ASN A 86 16.76 30.24 -7.49
N LEU A 87 17.03 29.18 -8.26
CA LEU A 87 16.53 27.82 -8.00
C LEU A 87 17.38 26.98 -7.04
N SER A 88 18.19 27.63 -6.18
CA SER A 88 19.07 26.92 -5.24
C SER A 88 18.29 25.89 -4.39
N PRO A 89 18.81 24.64 -4.25
CA PRO A 89 18.19 23.62 -3.41
C PRO A 89 17.99 24.06 -1.95
N ALA A 90 18.84 24.97 -1.46
CA ALA A 90 18.83 25.46 -0.08
C ALA A 90 17.48 26.09 0.33
N ARG A 91 16.73 26.69 -0.60
CA ARG A 91 15.41 27.29 -0.32
C ARG A 91 14.43 26.26 0.21
N ARG A 92 14.35 25.12 -0.45
CA ARG A 92 13.47 24.02 -0.06
C ARG A 92 13.98 23.29 1.17
N SER A 93 15.29 23.06 1.26
CA SER A 93 15.89 22.42 2.44
C SER A 93 15.66 23.24 3.71
N TYR A 94 15.80 24.57 3.63
CA TYR A 94 15.56 25.45 4.77
C TYR A 94 14.06 25.57 5.11
N LEU A 95 13.18 25.59 4.11
CA LEU A 95 11.73 25.51 4.31
C LEU A 95 11.33 24.25 5.10
N GLU A 96 11.78 23.08 4.63
CA GLU A 96 11.51 21.79 5.27
C GLU A 96 12.23 21.64 6.63
N TYR A 97 13.29 22.42 6.86
CA TYR A 97 13.99 22.53 8.13
C TYR A 97 13.36 23.54 9.10
N LYS A 98 12.63 24.55 8.63
CA LYS A 98 12.00 25.54 9.53
C LYS A 98 10.60 25.10 9.95
N PHE A 99 9.85 24.51 9.02
CA PHE A 99 8.44 24.16 9.21
C PHE A 99 8.23 22.64 9.27
N GLY A 100 7.08 22.22 9.81
CA GLY A 100 6.59 20.84 9.69
C GLY A 100 5.91 20.64 8.34
N THR A 101 6.29 19.61 7.60
CA THR A 101 5.70 19.32 6.28
C THR A 101 4.42 18.49 6.45
N ILE A 102 3.28 18.99 5.98
CA ILE A 102 2.01 18.22 5.96
C ILE A 102 1.91 17.45 4.64
N LYS A 103 2.14 18.14 3.51
CA LYS A 103 2.11 17.55 2.17
C LYS A 103 3.20 18.10 1.29
N SER A 104 3.74 17.25 0.45
CA SER A 104 4.70 17.59 -0.58
C SER A 104 4.38 16.81 -1.84
N TYR A 105 4.34 17.51 -2.96
CA TYR A 105 4.20 16.93 -4.29
C TYR A 105 5.31 17.47 -5.19
N ASN A 106 6.00 16.56 -5.88
CA ASN A 106 7.00 16.90 -6.89
C ASN A 106 6.44 16.58 -8.27
N GLY A 107 6.37 17.60 -9.13
CA GLY A 107 5.87 17.49 -10.50
C GLY A 107 6.88 17.98 -11.51
N ARG A 108 6.61 17.66 -12.78
CA ARG A 108 7.35 18.23 -13.91
C ARG A 108 6.35 18.78 -14.92
N ASN A 109 6.53 20.02 -15.34
CA ASN A 109 5.67 20.64 -16.34
C ASN A 109 5.91 20.00 -17.72
N GLN A 110 4.85 19.84 -18.51
CA GLN A 110 4.93 19.43 -19.90
C GLN A 110 4.88 20.70 -20.76
N PHE A 111 6.03 21.36 -20.94
CA PHE A 111 6.14 22.48 -21.87
C PHE A 111 6.15 22.00 -23.33
N ILE A 112 6.05 22.94 -24.28
CA ILE A 112 5.76 22.78 -25.72
C ILE A 112 6.61 21.70 -26.44
N VAL A 113 7.76 21.28 -25.88
CA VAL A 113 8.54 20.13 -26.35
C VAL A 113 8.50 18.99 -25.31
N PRO A 114 7.51 18.08 -25.37
CA PRO A 114 7.18 17.13 -24.29
C PRO A 114 8.27 16.12 -23.91
N PHE A 115 9.36 16.03 -24.68
CA PHE A 115 10.44 15.04 -24.50
C PHE A 115 11.80 15.60 -24.10
N ILE A 116 12.05 16.91 -24.21
CA ILE A 116 13.41 17.48 -24.04
C ILE A 116 13.51 18.41 -22.82
N VAL A 117 12.47 19.19 -22.53
CA VAL A 117 12.55 20.28 -21.55
C VAL A 117 11.33 20.26 -20.63
N ARG A 118 11.46 19.64 -19.44
CA ARG A 118 10.40 19.60 -18.41
C ARG A 118 10.86 20.33 -17.16
N ILE A 119 10.20 21.43 -16.82
CA ILE A 119 10.54 22.25 -15.65
C ILE A 119 10.08 21.53 -14.37
N PRO A 120 10.99 21.22 -13.43
CA PRO A 120 10.64 20.68 -12.12
C PRO A 120 9.97 21.74 -11.23
N TYR A 121 8.81 21.39 -10.68
CA TYR A 121 8.09 22.22 -9.71
C TYR A 121 7.63 21.39 -8.52
N TYR A 122 7.35 22.05 -7.41
CA TYR A 122 6.81 21.40 -6.22
C TYR A 122 5.61 22.17 -5.69
N ILE A 123 4.71 21.43 -5.04
CA ILE A 123 3.62 21.97 -4.23
C ILE A 123 3.89 21.47 -2.82
N TRP A 124 4.04 22.38 -1.88
CA TRP A 124 4.33 22.09 -0.48
C TRP A 124 3.29 22.76 0.41
N LEU A 125 2.88 22.05 1.44
CA LEU A 125 1.99 22.52 2.49
C LEU A 125 2.61 22.14 3.82
N GLY A 126 2.70 23.08 4.74
CA GLY A 126 3.21 22.86 6.07
C GLY A 126 2.61 23.77 7.13
N ARG A 127 3.10 23.62 8.35
CA ARG A 127 2.65 24.33 9.55
C ARG A 127 3.83 24.61 10.48
N SER A 128 3.61 25.39 11.54
CA SER A 128 4.64 25.58 12.56
C SER A 128 4.99 24.26 13.26
N ARG A 129 6.26 24.11 13.66
CA ARG A 129 6.73 22.92 14.41
C ARG A 129 6.28 22.90 15.85
N SER A 130 5.91 24.06 16.37
CA SER A 130 5.44 24.23 17.75
C SER A 130 4.01 23.73 17.98
N CYS A 131 3.39 23.09 16.99
CA CYS A 131 2.03 22.58 17.11
C CYS A 131 1.94 21.39 18.07
N GLU A 132 0.93 21.40 18.94
CA GLU A 132 0.71 20.36 19.95
C GLU A 132 0.08 19.08 19.37
N ASP A 133 -0.55 19.15 18.19
CA ASP A 133 -1.30 18.05 17.56
C ASP A 133 -0.44 16.81 17.22
N VAL A 134 0.87 16.96 17.19
CA VAL A 134 1.81 15.88 16.81
C VAL A 134 1.77 14.71 17.81
N ALA A 135 1.33 14.96 19.05
CA ALA A 135 1.26 13.94 20.10
C ALA A 135 0.43 12.71 19.70
N LYS A 136 -0.67 12.89 18.96
CA LYS A 136 -1.50 11.74 18.49
C LYS A 136 -0.74 10.87 17.50
N ALA A 137 0.01 11.49 16.58
CA ALA A 137 0.80 10.77 15.60
C ALA A 137 2.02 10.07 16.25
N CYS A 138 2.69 10.74 17.20
CA CYS A 138 3.75 10.12 17.99
C CYS A 138 3.23 8.91 18.79
N HIS A 139 2.09 9.05 19.49
CA HIS A 139 1.49 7.94 20.21
C HIS A 139 1.11 6.78 19.28
N ALA A 140 0.54 7.09 18.11
CA ALA A 140 0.21 6.07 17.11
C ALA A 140 1.44 5.34 16.58
N PHE A 141 2.56 6.04 16.42
CA PHE A 141 3.82 5.45 15.97
C PHE A 141 4.51 4.64 17.07
N GLU A 142 4.66 5.24 18.26
CA GLU A 142 5.48 4.69 19.34
C GLU A 142 4.76 3.60 20.12
N VAL A 143 3.53 3.89 20.56
CA VAL A 143 2.77 3.02 21.44
C VAL A 143 1.95 2.03 20.63
N GLU A 144 1.12 2.53 19.70
CA GLU A 144 0.23 1.65 18.94
C GLU A 144 0.94 0.94 17.79
N GLY A 145 2.03 1.51 17.28
CA GLY A 145 2.85 0.91 16.23
C GLY A 145 3.94 -0.02 16.76
N GLY A 146 4.22 0.00 18.07
CA GLY A 146 5.33 -0.75 18.67
C GLY A 146 6.72 -0.24 18.28
N ASN A 147 6.85 1.03 17.89
CA ASN A 147 8.14 1.59 17.50
C ASN A 147 8.81 2.28 18.70
N THR A 148 9.86 1.71 19.29
CA THR A 148 10.64 2.40 20.33
C THR A 148 11.62 3.40 19.70
N ILE A 149 11.78 4.57 20.34
CA ILE A 149 12.81 5.58 19.99
C ILE A 149 14.18 4.90 20.12
N GLY A 150 14.76 4.51 18.98
CA GLY A 150 15.99 3.72 18.91
C GLY A 150 15.96 2.58 17.88
N ASN A 151 14.76 2.08 17.53
CA ASN A 151 14.57 1.04 16.51
C ASN A 151 13.97 1.59 15.20
N CYS A 152 13.99 2.91 15.01
CA CYS A 152 13.41 3.61 13.87
C CYS A 152 14.21 3.43 12.56
N SER A 153 15.03 2.40 12.45
CA SER A 153 15.71 2.02 11.22
C SER A 153 15.60 0.51 11.10
N PRO A 154 15.24 -0.06 9.94
CA PRO A 154 15.62 -1.44 9.70
C PRO A 154 17.13 -1.48 9.93
N LEU A 155 17.60 -2.31 10.86
CA LEU A 155 19.01 -2.64 10.95
C LEU A 155 19.39 -3.09 9.54
N SER A 156 20.08 -2.22 8.81
CA SER A 156 20.49 -2.48 7.45
C SER A 156 21.25 -3.80 7.48
N LEU A 157 20.71 -4.84 6.86
CA LEU A 157 21.38 -6.14 6.72
C LEU A 157 22.70 -6.04 5.93
N VAL A 158 23.11 -4.83 5.55
CA VAL A 158 24.49 -4.49 5.20
C VAL A 158 24.85 -3.19 5.93
N ALA A 159 25.73 -3.28 6.93
CA ALA A 159 26.42 -2.13 7.49
C ALA A 159 27.23 -1.45 6.37
N ASN A 160 26.70 -0.37 5.79
CA ASN A 160 27.50 0.51 4.95
C ASN A 160 28.50 1.22 5.86
N LYS A 161 29.74 0.70 5.88
CA LYS A 161 30.93 1.24 6.57
C LYS A 161 31.33 2.67 6.18
N SER A 162 30.47 3.47 5.55
CA SER A 162 30.88 4.69 4.85
C SER A 162 30.45 6.01 5.50
N VAL A 163 29.90 6.02 6.72
CA VAL A 163 29.40 7.26 7.36
C VAL A 163 30.09 7.61 8.67
N GLU A 164 30.96 6.75 9.22
CA GLU A 164 31.68 7.06 10.47
C GLU A 164 32.88 8.02 10.31
N ASP A 165 33.32 8.33 9.08
CA ASP A 165 34.61 9.02 8.86
C ASP A 165 34.56 10.52 8.47
N ILE A 166 33.44 11.24 8.58
CA ILE A 166 33.34 12.62 8.03
C ILE A 166 33.15 13.74 9.08
N VAL A 167 33.00 13.43 10.37
CA VAL A 167 32.97 14.49 11.40
C VAL A 167 34.28 14.49 12.20
N PRO A 168 35.26 15.33 11.85
CA PRO A 168 36.42 15.51 12.71
C PRO A 168 35.95 16.09 14.05
N SER A 169 36.47 15.55 15.16
CA SER A 169 36.22 16.10 16.49
C SER A 169 36.69 17.56 16.53
N LEU A 170 35.75 18.49 16.63
CA LEU A 170 36.04 19.90 16.87
C LEU A 170 36.57 20.03 18.30
N HIS A 171 37.88 19.86 18.47
CA HIS A 171 38.61 20.25 19.67
C HIS A 171 38.67 21.78 19.76
N ILE A 172 37.54 22.41 20.06
CA ILE A 172 37.52 23.78 20.56
C ILE A 172 37.98 23.67 22.02
N GLY A 173 39.12 24.29 22.34
CA GLY A 173 39.72 24.25 23.67
C GLY A 173 38.79 24.75 24.78
N GLU A 174 39.25 24.66 26.03
CA GLU A 174 38.45 24.99 27.20
C GLU A 174 37.89 26.43 27.13
N PRO A 175 36.59 26.62 27.42
CA PRO A 175 35.94 27.91 27.29
C PRO A 175 36.54 28.91 28.30
N ALA A 176 36.89 30.10 27.82
CA ALA A 176 37.52 31.16 28.63
C ALA A 176 36.56 31.84 29.64
N MET A 177 35.28 31.46 29.67
CA MET A 177 34.28 31.98 30.61
C MET A 177 33.27 30.90 31.00
N GLU A 178 32.95 30.82 32.30
CA GLU A 178 31.84 30.01 32.81
C GLU A 178 30.51 30.57 32.29
N VAL A 179 29.92 29.88 31.32
CA VAL A 179 28.56 30.15 30.86
C VAL A 179 27.60 29.52 31.87
N GLN A 180 26.85 30.34 32.61
CA GLN A 180 25.68 29.88 33.36
C GLN A 180 24.67 29.28 32.37
N SER A 181 24.57 27.94 32.35
CA SER A 181 23.67 27.23 31.47
C SER A 181 22.23 27.30 32.00
N ALA A 182 21.50 28.35 31.62
CA ALA A 182 20.08 28.15 31.37
C ALA A 182 20.02 27.17 30.19
N ALA A 183 19.75 25.90 30.48
CA ALA A 183 19.61 24.84 29.49
C ALA A 183 18.45 25.20 28.55
N THR A 184 18.75 25.99 27.53
CA THR A 184 17.93 26.05 26.32
C THR A 184 18.21 24.71 25.66
N VAL A 185 17.38 23.73 25.96
CA VAL A 185 17.38 22.45 25.24
C VAL A 185 17.05 22.81 23.80
N ILE A 186 18.07 23.06 23.00
CA ILE A 186 17.94 23.02 21.56
C ILE A 186 17.72 21.54 21.29
N ASP A 187 16.47 21.17 21.07
CA ASP A 187 16.10 19.81 20.74
C ASP A 187 16.68 19.53 19.34
N ILE A 188 17.91 18.98 19.29
CA ILE A 188 18.59 18.55 18.05
C ILE A 188 17.97 17.21 17.60
N ALA A 189 16.65 17.09 17.67
CA ALA A 189 15.94 16.02 17.01
C ALA A 189 15.90 16.34 15.51
N PRO A 190 16.27 15.38 14.62
CA PRO A 190 15.97 15.55 13.20
C PRO A 190 14.46 15.80 13.05
N PRO A 191 14.03 16.63 12.10
CA PRO A 191 12.65 17.03 12.10
C PRO A 191 11.74 15.86 11.84
N PHE A 192 10.62 15.82 12.56
CA PHE A 192 9.62 14.78 12.38
C PHE A 192 9.21 14.66 10.91
N SER A 193 8.94 13.42 10.49
CA SER A 193 8.49 13.13 9.12
C SER A 193 7.13 13.77 8.82
N SER A 194 6.74 13.82 7.55
CA SER A 194 5.43 14.39 7.18
C SER A 194 4.26 13.67 7.82
N PHE A 195 4.41 12.39 8.14
CA PHE A 195 3.43 11.56 8.85
C PHE A 195 3.05 12.11 10.23
N HIS A 196 3.98 12.79 10.91
CA HIS A 196 3.74 13.36 12.24
C HIS A 196 2.92 14.64 12.21
N TYR A 197 2.94 15.36 11.08
CA TYR A 197 2.21 16.61 10.90
C TYR A 197 0.87 16.41 10.18
N HIS A 198 0.44 15.17 9.94
CA HIS A 198 -0.89 14.90 9.37
C HIS A 198 -1.99 15.32 10.35
N ILE A 199 -3.02 15.97 9.81
CA ILE A 199 -4.03 16.65 10.61
C ILE A 199 -5.15 15.69 11.05
N ASN A 200 -5.58 14.79 10.17
CA ASN A 200 -6.89 14.13 10.33
C ASN A 200 -6.84 12.63 10.65
N SER A 201 -5.78 11.92 10.29
CA SER A 201 -5.78 10.45 10.29
C SER A 201 -4.37 9.87 10.44
N PRO A 202 -4.01 9.25 11.58
CA PRO A 202 -2.68 8.67 11.81
C PRO A 202 -2.59 7.17 11.45
N TRP A 203 -3.43 6.68 10.50
CA TRP A 203 -3.43 5.25 10.17
C TRP A 203 -2.14 4.78 9.46
N ARG A 204 -1.43 5.67 8.76
CA ARG A 204 -0.20 5.36 8.03
C ARG A 204 1.01 5.69 8.88
N LEU A 205 1.80 4.68 9.24
CA LEU A 205 2.98 4.88 10.07
C LEU A 205 4.18 5.35 9.22
N PRO A 206 5.08 6.18 9.79
CA PRO A 206 6.35 6.54 9.16
C PRO A 206 7.15 5.33 8.65
N TYR A 207 7.70 5.46 7.43
CA TYR A 207 8.60 4.48 6.85
C TYR A 207 9.61 5.16 5.92
N TYR A 208 10.73 4.48 5.63
CA TYR A 208 11.70 4.93 4.64
C TYR A 208 11.45 4.23 3.30
N GLU A 209 11.36 5.01 2.23
CA GLU A 209 11.29 4.46 0.87
C GLU A 209 12.65 3.83 0.50
N GLN A 210 12.71 2.49 0.44
CA GLN A 210 13.86 1.77 -0.08
C GLN A 210 13.75 1.61 -1.61
N PRO A 211 14.83 1.81 -2.38
CA PRO A 211 14.80 1.72 -3.85
C PRO A 211 14.33 0.36 -4.40
N SER A 212 14.55 -0.73 -3.65
CA SER A 212 14.11 -2.09 -4.00
C SER A 212 12.60 -2.29 -3.91
N ALA A 213 11.88 -1.41 -3.18
CA ALA A 213 10.42 -1.49 -3.01
C ALA A 213 9.62 -0.93 -4.20
N PHE A 214 10.29 -0.36 -5.20
CA PHE A 214 9.66 0.13 -6.45
C PHE A 214 9.36 -0.98 -7.46
N ILE A 215 9.91 -2.18 -7.24
CA ILE A 215 9.68 -3.31 -8.11
C ILE A 215 8.46 -4.05 -7.58
N LEU A 216 7.43 -4.08 -8.43
CA LEU A 216 6.13 -4.75 -8.27
C LEU A 216 5.09 -3.89 -7.54
N LEU A 217 4.36 -3.12 -8.34
CA LEU A 217 2.90 -3.26 -8.30
C LEU A 217 2.62 -4.75 -8.54
N ASP A 218 2.63 -5.53 -7.46
CA ASP A 218 2.45 -6.97 -7.55
C ASP A 218 1.07 -7.22 -8.19
N PRO A 219 0.98 -7.86 -9.35
CA PRO A 219 -0.25 -8.00 -10.10
C PRO A 219 -1.46 -8.54 -9.32
N ASP A 220 -1.24 -9.37 -8.31
CA ASP A 220 -2.32 -9.98 -7.51
C ASP A 220 -2.87 -9.06 -6.42
N SER A 221 -2.12 -8.02 -6.10
CA SER A 221 -2.36 -7.13 -4.96
C SER A 221 -3.48 -6.09 -5.12
N ARG A 222 -4.22 -6.12 -6.24
CA ARG A 222 -5.42 -5.28 -6.45
C ARG A 222 -6.71 -6.04 -6.23
N ARG A 223 -6.61 -7.33 -5.90
CA ARG A 223 -7.74 -8.22 -5.74
C ARG A 223 -7.62 -8.99 -4.45
N LEU A 224 -8.79 -9.38 -3.99
CA LEU A 224 -8.92 -10.30 -2.91
C LEU A 224 -8.74 -11.73 -3.44
N GLN A 225 -7.77 -12.46 -2.87
CA GLN A 225 -7.46 -13.86 -3.21
C GLN A 225 -7.90 -14.84 -2.13
N GLU A 226 -8.51 -14.34 -1.06
CA GLU A 226 -8.92 -15.11 0.11
C GLU A 226 -10.32 -14.68 0.52
N ASP A 227 -11.15 -15.61 0.98
CA ASP A 227 -12.52 -15.29 1.37
C ASP A 227 -12.63 -14.82 2.84
N PRO A 228 -12.83 -13.52 3.12
CA PRO A 228 -13.01 -13.05 4.49
C PRO A 228 -14.31 -13.57 5.10
N PHE A 229 -15.29 -14.02 4.30
CA PHE A 229 -16.49 -14.63 4.87
C PHE A 229 -16.18 -15.95 5.56
N GLU A 230 -15.28 -16.76 5.02
CA GLU A 230 -14.81 -17.99 5.68
C GLU A 230 -13.98 -17.65 6.92
N ASP A 231 -13.10 -16.66 6.84
CA ASP A 231 -12.31 -16.21 7.99
C ASP A 231 -13.22 -15.81 9.18
N MET A 232 -14.30 -15.08 8.91
CA MET A 232 -15.22 -14.60 9.94
C MET A 232 -15.98 -15.73 10.66
N LYS A 233 -16.11 -16.92 10.06
CA LYS A 233 -16.69 -18.10 10.74
C LYS A 233 -15.80 -18.61 11.87
N HIS A 234 -14.49 -18.42 11.73
CA HIS A 234 -13.49 -18.98 12.63
C HIS A 234 -12.84 -17.93 13.54
N LEU A 235 -12.66 -16.69 13.06
CA LEU A 235 -11.98 -15.61 13.79
C LEU A 235 -12.71 -15.13 15.04
N GLN A 236 -14.04 -15.31 15.11
CA GLN A 236 -14.87 -14.91 16.26
C GLN A 236 -14.48 -13.51 16.80
N LEU A 237 -14.37 -12.54 15.90
CA LEU A 237 -13.83 -11.21 16.23
C LEU A 237 -14.79 -10.42 17.11
N THR A 238 -14.21 -9.68 18.03
CA THR A 238 -14.86 -8.75 18.95
C THR A 238 -14.18 -7.39 18.91
N SER A 239 -14.80 -6.39 19.53
CA SER A 239 -14.23 -5.04 19.64
C SER A 239 -12.97 -4.97 20.51
N ASP A 240 -12.65 -6.02 21.28
CA ASP A 240 -11.46 -6.08 22.13
C ASP A 240 -10.26 -6.71 21.41
N ASP A 241 -10.47 -7.29 20.22
CA ASP A 241 -9.43 -8.00 19.49
C ASP A 241 -8.42 -7.06 18.82
N SER A 242 -7.16 -7.46 18.86
CA SER A 242 -6.04 -6.83 18.15
C SER A 242 -5.50 -7.83 17.13
N MET A 243 -5.56 -7.46 15.86
CA MET A 243 -5.22 -8.33 14.75
C MET A 243 -3.91 -7.94 14.08
N PHE A 244 -3.17 -8.94 13.60
CA PHE A 244 -2.05 -8.77 12.69
C PHE A 244 -2.39 -9.38 11.33
N CYS A 245 -2.35 -8.59 10.26
CA CYS A 245 -2.73 -9.03 8.93
C CYS A 245 -1.75 -8.51 7.88
N ILE A 246 -1.48 -9.32 6.86
CA ILE A 246 -0.85 -8.82 5.63
C ILE A 246 -1.81 -7.82 4.96
N THR A 247 -1.29 -6.67 4.53
CA THR A 247 -2.11 -5.57 4.00
C THR A 247 -2.78 -5.98 2.69
N SER A 248 -1.99 -6.47 1.73
CA SER A 248 -2.47 -6.76 0.36
C SER A 248 -3.24 -5.53 -0.18
N ALA A 249 -4.38 -5.74 -0.85
CA ALA A 249 -5.23 -4.66 -1.34
C ALA A 249 -6.02 -3.92 -0.24
N GLY A 250 -5.98 -4.39 1.00
CA GLY A 250 -6.77 -3.87 2.12
C GLY A 250 -8.22 -4.38 2.19
N ASP A 251 -8.64 -5.27 1.28
CA ASP A 251 -10.03 -5.74 1.18
C ASP A 251 -10.47 -6.57 2.40
N ASN A 252 -9.64 -7.53 2.83
CA ASN A 252 -9.91 -8.39 4.00
C ASN A 252 -10.02 -7.58 5.28
N VAL A 253 -9.04 -6.72 5.55
CA VAL A 253 -9.01 -5.91 6.77
C VAL A 253 -10.15 -4.91 6.84
N LEU A 254 -10.60 -4.37 5.69
CA LEU A 254 -11.82 -3.55 5.61
C LEU A 254 -13.08 -4.36 5.87
N HIS A 255 -13.13 -5.62 5.40
CA HIS A 255 -14.24 -6.53 5.72
C HIS A 255 -14.31 -6.79 7.22
N TYR A 256 -13.19 -7.16 7.87
CA TYR A 256 -13.16 -7.40 9.32
C TYR A 256 -13.57 -6.16 10.11
N ALA A 257 -13.10 -4.97 9.70
CA ALA A 257 -13.47 -3.72 10.33
C ALA A 257 -14.96 -3.38 10.16
N ALA A 258 -15.53 -3.61 8.98
CA ALA A 258 -16.95 -3.35 8.71
C ALA A 258 -17.86 -4.29 9.52
N THR A 259 -17.45 -5.54 9.69
CA THR A 259 -18.29 -6.58 10.32
C THR A 259 -18.13 -6.66 11.83
N ALA A 260 -16.90 -6.53 12.36
CA ALA A 260 -16.62 -6.75 13.79
C ALA A 260 -16.05 -5.53 14.53
N ASN A 261 -15.58 -4.51 13.81
CA ASN A 261 -14.97 -3.31 14.39
C ASN A 261 -13.94 -3.61 15.52
N PRO A 262 -12.88 -4.40 15.24
CA PRO A 262 -11.89 -4.78 16.23
C PRO A 262 -11.13 -3.55 16.75
N ARG A 263 -10.52 -3.68 17.92
CA ARG A 263 -9.78 -2.60 18.59
C ARG A 263 -8.65 -2.06 17.72
N ARG A 264 -7.88 -2.96 17.10
CA ARG A 264 -6.68 -2.63 16.36
C ARG A 264 -6.44 -3.63 15.23
N ILE A 265 -6.07 -3.14 14.05
CA ILE A 265 -5.60 -3.97 12.94
C ILE A 265 -4.23 -3.46 12.49
N HIS A 266 -3.19 -4.26 12.71
CA HIS A 266 -1.85 -4.04 12.18
C HIS A 266 -1.79 -4.61 10.77
N CYS A 267 -1.82 -3.73 9.77
CA CYS A 267 -1.68 -4.08 8.36
C CYS A 267 -0.20 -3.99 7.97
N VAL A 268 0.43 -5.09 7.59
CA VAL A 268 1.86 -5.15 7.28
C VAL A 268 2.09 -5.47 5.81
N ASP A 269 2.98 -4.74 5.17
CA ASP A 269 3.42 -5.05 3.80
C ASP A 269 4.80 -4.46 3.53
N MET A 270 5.63 -5.16 2.75
CA MET A 270 6.91 -4.58 2.31
C MET A 270 6.72 -3.61 1.15
N ASN A 271 5.64 -3.76 0.38
CA ASN A 271 5.36 -2.95 -0.78
C ASN A 271 4.53 -1.71 -0.40
N PRO A 272 5.09 -0.49 -0.53
CA PRO A 272 4.37 0.73 -0.18
C PRO A 272 3.10 0.95 -1.02
N CYS A 273 3.00 0.37 -2.22
CA CYS A 273 1.82 0.51 -3.08
C CYS A 273 0.56 -0.10 -2.44
N GLN A 274 0.69 -1.18 -1.67
CA GLN A 274 -0.42 -1.79 -0.93
C GLN A 274 -0.94 -0.87 0.14
N GLY A 275 0.00 -0.32 0.91
CA GLY A 275 -0.28 0.74 1.86
C GLY A 275 -1.00 1.92 1.21
N HIS A 276 -0.53 2.40 0.06
CA HIS A 276 -1.16 3.51 -0.66
C HIS A 276 -2.60 3.20 -1.12
N LEU A 277 -2.90 1.94 -1.48
CA LEU A 277 -4.25 1.54 -1.89
C LEU A 277 -5.21 1.44 -0.71
N LEU A 278 -4.81 0.80 0.38
CA LEU A 278 -5.61 0.78 1.60
C LEU A 278 -5.82 2.20 2.12
N GLU A 279 -4.77 3.02 2.13
CA GLU A 279 -4.86 4.42 2.54
C GLU A 279 -5.84 5.24 1.68
N LEU A 280 -5.86 5.00 0.36
CA LEU A 280 -6.84 5.62 -0.54
C LEU A 280 -8.27 5.19 -0.21
N LYS A 281 -8.51 3.91 0.09
CA LYS A 281 -9.83 3.41 0.49
C LYS A 281 -10.28 4.03 1.81
N LEU A 282 -9.42 4.07 2.82
CA LEU A 282 -9.71 4.70 4.12
C LEU A 282 -10.04 6.19 3.98
N ALA A 283 -9.22 6.93 3.23
CA ALA A 283 -9.44 8.34 2.96
C ALA A 283 -10.74 8.58 2.17
N ALA A 284 -11.05 7.72 1.20
CA ALA A 284 -12.28 7.79 0.41
C ALA A 284 -13.53 7.49 1.25
N ILE A 285 -13.52 6.49 2.13
CA ILE A 285 -14.63 6.20 3.05
C ILE A 285 -14.91 7.40 3.96
N LYS A 286 -13.85 8.02 4.50
CA LYS A 286 -13.96 9.17 5.39
C LYS A 286 -14.53 10.41 4.68
N SER A 287 -14.17 10.64 3.41
CA SER A 287 -14.43 11.92 2.72
C SER A 287 -15.53 11.89 1.66
N LEU A 288 -15.79 10.76 1.00
CA LEU A 288 -16.68 10.68 -0.18
C LEU A 288 -18.09 10.18 0.16
N GLY A 289 -19.04 10.40 -0.74
CA GLY A 289 -20.34 9.73 -0.72
C GLY A 289 -20.23 8.27 -1.20
N TYR A 290 -21.26 7.47 -0.92
CA TYR A 290 -21.27 6.05 -1.31
C TYR A 290 -21.15 5.86 -2.82
N ASP A 291 -21.83 6.68 -3.63
CA ASP A 291 -21.84 6.49 -5.08
C ASP A 291 -20.46 6.78 -5.71
N ASP A 292 -19.75 7.83 -5.27
CA ASP A 292 -18.37 8.09 -5.70
C ASP A 292 -17.42 6.98 -5.23
N PHE A 293 -17.60 6.50 -4.00
CA PHE A 293 -16.81 5.41 -3.45
C PHE A 293 -17.02 4.11 -4.23
N PHE A 294 -18.27 3.77 -4.55
CA PHE A 294 -18.61 2.60 -5.34
C PHE A 294 -18.17 2.75 -6.80
N ALA A 295 -18.23 3.93 -7.40
CA ALA A 295 -17.67 4.14 -8.73
C ALA A 295 -16.15 3.86 -8.75
N LEU A 296 -15.41 4.32 -7.74
CA LEU A 296 -13.97 4.07 -7.65
C LEU A 296 -13.63 2.59 -7.43
N PHE A 297 -14.24 1.94 -6.45
CA PHE A 297 -13.83 0.61 -5.97
C PHE A 297 -14.85 -0.51 -6.22
N GLY A 298 -16.05 -0.20 -6.70
CA GLY A 298 -17.03 -1.15 -7.20
C GLY A 298 -16.88 -1.27 -8.71
N ASP A 299 -17.19 -0.19 -9.43
CA ASP A 299 -17.11 -0.12 -10.89
C ASP A 299 -15.65 -0.11 -11.39
N GLY A 300 -14.71 0.31 -10.53
CA GLY A 300 -13.30 0.44 -10.89
C GLY A 300 -13.03 1.61 -11.83
N GLN A 301 -13.96 2.54 -12.01
CA GLN A 301 -13.87 3.63 -12.98
C GLN A 301 -14.57 4.89 -12.47
N HIS A 302 -13.91 6.03 -12.62
CA HIS A 302 -14.48 7.33 -12.26
C HIS A 302 -13.91 8.43 -13.16
N ASP A 303 -14.79 9.26 -13.73
CA ASP A 303 -14.42 10.27 -14.74
C ASP A 303 -13.53 11.39 -14.16
N ASP A 304 -13.78 11.81 -12.92
CA ASP A 304 -13.03 12.88 -12.23
C ASP A 304 -12.30 12.41 -10.96
N PHE A 305 -11.58 11.28 -11.03
CA PHE A 305 -10.78 10.83 -9.87
C PHE A 305 -9.78 11.89 -9.39
N ARG A 306 -9.19 12.66 -10.32
CA ARG A 306 -8.24 13.72 -9.98
C ARG A 306 -8.89 14.83 -9.15
N GLY A 307 -10.09 15.27 -9.52
CA GLY A 307 -10.84 16.27 -8.76
C GLY A 307 -11.18 15.78 -7.36
N LEU A 308 -11.64 14.53 -7.23
CA LEU A 308 -11.89 13.89 -5.92
C LEU A 308 -10.62 13.83 -5.07
N LEU A 309 -9.51 13.39 -5.68
CA LEU A 309 -8.22 13.26 -5.01
C LEU A 309 -7.76 14.61 -4.43
N ASP A 310 -7.71 15.65 -5.27
CA ASP A 310 -7.17 16.95 -4.87
C ASP A 310 -8.11 17.67 -3.85
N LYS A 311 -9.44 17.59 -4.04
CA LYS A 311 -10.43 18.34 -3.22
C LYS A 311 -10.87 17.65 -1.92
N HIS A 312 -11.12 16.34 -1.95
CA HIS A 312 -11.81 15.64 -0.87
C HIS A 312 -10.92 14.61 -0.16
N ILE A 313 -10.16 13.83 -0.92
CA ILE A 313 -9.38 12.71 -0.37
C ILE A 313 -8.04 13.20 0.21
N SER A 314 -7.43 14.21 -0.41
CA SER A 314 -6.08 14.67 -0.05
C SER A 314 -5.90 14.93 1.46
N PRO A 315 -6.80 15.59 2.22
CA PRO A 315 -6.57 15.89 3.63
C PRO A 315 -6.37 14.65 4.53
N HIS A 316 -6.79 13.47 4.08
CA HIS A 316 -6.70 12.21 4.81
C HIS A 316 -5.60 11.27 4.29
N LEU A 317 -4.89 11.66 3.23
CA LEU A 317 -3.77 10.89 2.69
C LEU A 317 -2.43 11.36 3.22
N SER A 318 -1.48 10.44 3.29
CA SER A 318 -0.08 10.73 3.46
C SER A 318 0.51 11.49 2.28
N SER A 319 1.61 12.20 2.54
CA SER A 319 2.32 12.93 1.48
C SER A 319 2.77 12.00 0.36
N SER A 320 3.33 10.83 0.71
CA SER A 320 3.77 9.82 -0.26
C SER A 320 2.60 9.23 -1.05
N ALA A 321 1.50 8.83 -0.37
CA ALA A 321 0.32 8.30 -1.07
C ALA A 321 -0.33 9.33 -1.99
N TYR A 322 -0.47 10.58 -1.54
CA TYR A 322 -1.02 11.66 -2.37
C TYR A 322 -0.17 11.86 -3.63
N GLN A 323 1.16 11.90 -3.50
CA GLN A 323 2.04 12.03 -4.66
C GLN A 323 1.91 10.84 -5.61
N PHE A 324 1.88 9.61 -5.07
CA PHE A 324 1.67 8.39 -5.86
C PHE A 324 0.37 8.44 -6.66
N TRP A 325 -0.76 8.76 -6.02
CA TRP A 325 -2.06 8.81 -6.68
C TRP A 325 -2.22 9.98 -7.65
N ARG A 326 -1.56 11.11 -7.38
CA ARG A 326 -1.56 12.26 -8.29
C ARG A 326 -0.80 11.98 -9.58
N ILE A 327 0.33 11.29 -9.48
CA ILE A 327 1.08 10.77 -10.65
C ILE A 327 0.21 9.75 -11.40
N ASN A 328 -0.46 8.87 -10.67
CA ASN A 328 -1.33 7.83 -11.21
C ASN A 328 -2.81 8.26 -11.32
N SER A 329 -3.09 9.56 -11.56
CA SER A 329 -4.46 10.10 -11.60
C SER A 329 -5.34 9.49 -12.69
N LYS A 330 -4.74 8.82 -13.68
CA LYS A 330 -5.48 8.06 -14.70
C LYS A 330 -5.82 6.63 -14.25
N ALA A 331 -5.53 6.21 -13.02
CA ALA A 331 -5.73 4.84 -12.53
C ALA A 331 -7.18 4.36 -12.72
N PHE A 332 -8.15 5.23 -12.52
CA PHE A 332 -9.59 4.97 -12.65
C PHE A 332 -10.20 5.50 -13.96
N ALA A 333 -9.39 5.91 -14.94
CA ALA A 333 -9.90 6.34 -16.26
C ALA A 333 -10.46 5.19 -17.12
N SER A 334 -10.19 3.96 -16.70
CA SER A 334 -10.72 2.70 -17.23
C SER A 334 -10.67 1.70 -16.07
N SER A 335 -11.39 0.57 -16.16
CA SER A 335 -11.41 -0.44 -15.10
C SER A 335 -10.05 -0.63 -14.41
N PHE A 336 -10.04 -0.27 -13.12
CA PHE A 336 -8.91 -0.32 -12.21
C PHE A 336 -8.36 -1.75 -12.09
N TYR A 337 -9.25 -2.74 -12.16
CA TYR A 337 -8.99 -4.17 -12.03
C TYR A 337 -8.38 -4.81 -13.28
N LEU A 338 -8.54 -4.19 -14.46
CA LEU A 338 -7.96 -4.66 -15.73
C LEU A 338 -6.55 -4.10 -16.00
N ARG A 339 -5.93 -3.45 -15.01
CA ARG A 339 -4.58 -2.87 -15.08
C ARG A 339 -3.60 -3.72 -14.25
N GLY A 340 -2.29 -3.61 -14.55
CA GLY A 340 -1.26 -4.50 -13.97
C GLY A 340 -1.14 -5.84 -14.73
N TYR A 341 -0.26 -6.75 -14.30
CA TYR A 341 -0.06 -8.03 -15.01
C TYR A 341 -1.25 -8.99 -14.89
N SER A 342 -1.94 -9.06 -13.75
CA SER A 342 -3.21 -9.82 -13.63
C SER A 342 -4.29 -9.22 -14.52
N GLY A 343 -4.26 -7.90 -14.73
CA GLY A 343 -5.08 -7.21 -15.72
C GLY A 343 -4.79 -7.67 -17.15
N TRP A 344 -3.51 -7.90 -17.51
CA TRP A 344 -3.15 -8.50 -18.79
C TRP A 344 -3.70 -9.92 -18.95
N ALA A 345 -3.62 -10.75 -17.91
CA ALA A 345 -4.20 -12.10 -17.93
C ALA A 345 -5.72 -12.07 -18.16
N LEU A 346 -6.45 -11.19 -17.46
CA LEU A 346 -7.90 -11.03 -17.68
C LEU A 346 -8.23 -10.48 -19.07
N ARG A 347 -7.47 -9.49 -19.56
CA ARG A 347 -7.67 -8.94 -20.91
C ARG A 347 -7.41 -10.00 -21.98
N PHE A 348 -6.47 -10.91 -21.74
CA PHE A 348 -6.22 -12.06 -22.61
C PHE A 348 -7.37 -13.06 -22.56
N ALA A 349 -7.86 -13.43 -21.37
CA ALA A 349 -9.04 -14.27 -21.22
C ALA A 349 -10.27 -13.65 -21.93
N ALA A 350 -10.51 -12.36 -21.74
CA ALA A 350 -11.55 -11.61 -22.43
C ALA A 350 -11.35 -11.62 -23.97
N CYS A 351 -10.12 -11.59 -24.45
CA CYS A 351 -9.80 -11.75 -25.87
C CYS A 351 -10.19 -13.15 -26.38
N ILE A 352 -9.85 -14.21 -25.63
CA ILE A 352 -10.24 -15.59 -25.96
C ILE A 352 -11.76 -15.73 -26.01
N PHE A 353 -12.49 -15.16 -25.04
CA PHE A 353 -13.95 -15.19 -25.03
C PHE A 353 -14.56 -14.47 -26.22
N ARG A 354 -13.99 -13.32 -26.62
CA ARG A 354 -14.41 -12.59 -27.82
C ARG A 354 -14.16 -13.40 -29.10
N LEU A 355 -12.97 -13.99 -29.24
CA LEU A 355 -12.62 -14.81 -30.40
C LEU A 355 -13.46 -16.09 -30.50
N SER A 356 -13.85 -16.66 -29.35
CA SER A 356 -14.68 -17.86 -29.28
C SER A 356 -16.18 -17.56 -29.37
N GLY A 357 -16.58 -16.28 -29.42
CA GLY A 357 -17.97 -15.87 -29.54
C GLY A 357 -18.82 -16.04 -28.26
N VAL A 358 -18.19 -16.26 -27.11
CA VAL A 358 -18.88 -16.58 -25.83
C VAL A 358 -19.02 -15.39 -24.88
N THR A 359 -18.70 -14.16 -25.30
CA THR A 359 -18.77 -12.97 -24.44
C THR A 359 -20.16 -12.77 -23.82
N ARG A 360 -21.24 -12.98 -24.58
CA ARG A 360 -22.61 -12.89 -24.06
C ARG A 360 -22.94 -14.00 -23.07
N ASP A 361 -22.35 -15.18 -23.24
CA ASP A 361 -22.52 -16.29 -22.31
C ASP A 361 -21.79 -16.00 -20.99
N VAL A 362 -20.66 -15.27 -21.01
CA VAL A 362 -19.98 -14.81 -19.78
C VAL A 362 -20.86 -13.83 -19.00
N GLU A 363 -21.48 -12.86 -19.68
CA GLU A 363 -22.43 -11.93 -19.06
C GLU A 363 -23.66 -12.68 -18.51
N ALA A 364 -24.21 -13.64 -19.27
CA ALA A 364 -25.32 -14.48 -18.84
C ALA A 364 -24.97 -15.36 -17.64
N LEU A 365 -23.73 -15.88 -17.57
CA LEU A 365 -23.23 -16.62 -16.41
C LEU A 365 -23.22 -15.73 -15.16
N CYS A 366 -22.71 -14.51 -15.28
CA CYS A 366 -22.60 -13.57 -14.14
C CYS A 366 -23.95 -12.99 -13.70
N THR A 367 -24.99 -13.07 -14.52
CA THR A 367 -26.34 -12.53 -14.26
C THR A 367 -27.40 -13.61 -14.03
N ALA A 368 -27.01 -14.89 -14.02
CA ALA A 368 -27.92 -16.01 -13.81
C ALA A 368 -28.59 -15.94 -12.43
N ASP A 369 -29.89 -16.25 -12.38
CA ASP A 369 -30.70 -16.25 -11.15
C ASP A 369 -30.67 -17.57 -10.39
N THR A 370 -30.29 -18.68 -11.04
CA THR A 370 -30.26 -20.02 -10.42
C THR A 370 -28.98 -20.76 -10.73
N LEU A 371 -28.57 -21.65 -9.81
CA LEU A 371 -27.35 -22.44 -9.93
C LEU A 371 -27.45 -23.42 -11.11
N GLU A 372 -28.63 -23.96 -11.39
CA GLU A 372 -28.85 -24.87 -12.52
C GLU A 372 -28.54 -24.18 -13.84
N ARG A 373 -29.03 -22.93 -14.00
CA ARG A 373 -28.77 -22.14 -15.21
C ARG A 373 -27.30 -21.73 -15.32
N GLN A 374 -26.69 -21.32 -14.20
CA GLN A 374 -25.27 -20.99 -14.15
C GLN A 374 -24.40 -22.19 -14.55
N GLN A 375 -24.69 -23.36 -13.98
CA GLN A 375 -23.99 -24.61 -14.28
C GLN A 375 -24.17 -25.02 -15.75
N GLU A 376 -25.39 -24.90 -16.29
CA GLU A 376 -25.65 -25.18 -17.71
C GLU A 376 -24.77 -24.33 -18.63
N ILE A 377 -24.72 -23.01 -18.39
CA ILE A 377 -23.88 -22.08 -19.17
C ILE A 377 -22.39 -22.41 -19.00
N TRP A 378 -21.96 -22.67 -17.75
CA TRP A 378 -20.59 -23.02 -17.43
C TRP A 378 -20.14 -24.26 -18.20
N THR A 379 -20.86 -25.37 -18.07
CA THR A 379 -20.50 -26.66 -18.69
C THR A 379 -20.60 -26.60 -20.22
N ALA A 380 -21.65 -25.97 -20.76
CA ALA A 380 -21.91 -25.98 -22.20
C ALA A 380 -21.07 -24.98 -23.01
N LYS A 381 -20.71 -23.83 -22.43
CA LYS A 381 -20.12 -22.70 -23.17
C LYS A 381 -18.75 -22.29 -22.67
N ILE A 382 -18.59 -22.09 -21.36
CA ILE A 382 -17.39 -21.43 -20.81
C ILE A 382 -16.26 -22.44 -20.56
N ARG A 383 -16.57 -23.55 -19.88
CA ARG A 383 -15.60 -24.60 -19.53
C ARG A 383 -14.84 -25.17 -20.74
N PRO A 384 -15.48 -25.50 -21.88
CA PRO A 384 -14.76 -26.02 -23.06
C PRO A 384 -13.75 -25.04 -23.65
N VAL A 385 -13.98 -23.73 -23.48
CA VAL A 385 -13.08 -22.68 -23.96
C VAL A 385 -11.87 -22.53 -23.02
N LEU A 386 -12.10 -22.46 -21.70
CA LEU A 386 -11.03 -22.28 -20.71
C LEU A 386 -10.14 -23.51 -20.56
N LEU A 387 -10.72 -24.72 -20.53
CA LEU A 387 -9.98 -25.98 -20.37
C LEU A 387 -9.54 -26.60 -21.70
N ASN A 388 -9.64 -25.86 -22.81
CA ASN A 388 -9.15 -26.33 -24.10
C ASN A 388 -7.64 -26.65 -24.00
N PRO A 389 -7.17 -27.85 -24.39
CA PRO A 389 -5.76 -28.22 -24.34
C PRO A 389 -4.83 -27.22 -25.02
N VAL A 390 -5.27 -26.51 -26.07
CA VAL A 390 -4.50 -25.46 -26.74
C VAL A 390 -4.37 -24.21 -25.87
N VAL A 391 -5.45 -23.78 -25.22
CA VAL A 391 -5.45 -22.64 -24.29
C VAL A 391 -4.58 -22.96 -23.07
N VAL A 392 -4.73 -24.15 -22.50
CA VAL A 392 -3.89 -24.66 -21.41
C VAL A 392 -2.43 -24.79 -21.85
N ALA A 393 -2.15 -25.24 -23.08
CA ALA A 393 -0.80 -25.31 -23.62
C ALA A 393 -0.18 -23.92 -23.85
N LEU A 394 -0.96 -22.93 -24.28
CA LEU A 394 -0.53 -21.53 -24.39
C LEU A 394 -0.27 -20.89 -23.03
N LEU A 395 -0.95 -21.34 -21.96
CA LEU A 395 -0.63 -20.96 -20.58
C LEU A 395 0.65 -21.67 -20.08
N LYS A 396 0.90 -22.92 -20.51
CA LYS A 396 2.10 -23.72 -20.16
C LYS A 396 3.37 -23.21 -20.82
N VAL A 397 3.30 -22.86 -22.10
CA VAL A 397 4.44 -22.36 -22.87
C VAL A 397 4.32 -20.85 -22.84
N GLY A 398 5.22 -20.14 -22.17
CA GLY A 398 5.32 -18.66 -22.22
C GLY A 398 5.62 -18.07 -23.61
N ALA A 399 5.14 -18.69 -24.69
CA ALA A 399 5.36 -18.34 -26.09
C ALA A 399 4.89 -16.92 -26.43
N ILE A 400 3.84 -16.42 -25.75
CA ILE A 400 3.30 -15.07 -25.98
C ILE A 400 4.25 -13.97 -25.47
N VAL A 401 5.06 -14.28 -24.46
CA VAL A 401 6.01 -13.32 -23.87
C VAL A 401 7.22 -13.10 -24.77
N LYS A 402 7.59 -14.14 -25.54
CA LYS A 402 8.70 -14.09 -26.49
C LYS A 402 8.43 -13.11 -27.66
N VAL A 403 7.17 -12.86 -27.98
CA VAL A 403 6.75 -11.91 -29.02
C VAL A 403 6.59 -10.49 -28.45
N MET A 404 6.36 -10.33 -27.14
CA MET A 404 6.00 -9.04 -26.54
C MET A 404 7.10 -8.38 -25.68
N GLN A 405 8.26 -9.03 -25.47
CA GLN A 405 9.44 -8.42 -24.83
C GLN A 405 10.33 -7.69 -25.84
N VAL A 406 9.99 -6.44 -26.14
CA VAL A 406 10.98 -5.47 -26.63
C VAL A 406 11.52 -4.73 -25.39
N ASN A 407 12.79 -5.00 -25.05
CA ASN A 407 13.62 -4.30 -24.06
C ASN A 407 13.39 -4.59 -22.55
N LEU A 408 13.51 -5.85 -22.12
CA LEU A 408 13.96 -6.15 -20.75
C LEU A 408 15.05 -7.21 -20.81
N HIS A 409 16.19 -6.88 -20.21
CA HIS A 409 17.49 -7.55 -20.36
C HIS A 409 17.61 -8.80 -19.47
N ASP A 410 16.60 -9.67 -19.48
CA ASP A 410 16.67 -10.94 -18.75
C ASP A 410 16.11 -12.08 -19.61
N ARG A 411 17.02 -12.73 -20.34
CA ARG A 411 16.74 -13.86 -21.23
C ARG A 411 17.16 -15.14 -20.51
N GLN A 412 16.20 -15.84 -19.90
CA GLN A 412 16.14 -17.32 -19.76
C GLN A 412 15.16 -17.71 -18.64
N ASN A 413 13.84 -17.64 -18.86
CA ASN A 413 12.95 -18.53 -18.11
C ASN A 413 11.55 -18.66 -18.75
N PRO A 414 11.05 -19.88 -19.05
CA PRO A 414 9.65 -20.12 -19.46
C PRO A 414 8.63 -19.90 -18.32
N VAL A 415 8.95 -19.05 -17.34
CA VAL A 415 8.29 -18.88 -16.02
C VAL A 415 7.44 -17.61 -15.96
N PHE A 416 7.34 -16.85 -17.05
CA PHE A 416 6.70 -15.53 -17.01
C PHE A 416 5.20 -15.56 -16.72
N CYS A 417 4.40 -16.55 -17.14
CA CYS A 417 2.96 -16.56 -16.82
C CYS A 417 2.68 -16.67 -15.32
N TRP A 418 3.57 -17.32 -14.56
CA TRP A 418 3.42 -17.48 -13.11
C TRP A 418 4.08 -16.33 -12.34
N ASN A 419 5.25 -15.85 -12.79
CA ASN A 419 5.80 -14.59 -12.28
C ASN A 419 4.88 -13.39 -12.58
N ALA A 420 4.09 -13.44 -13.66
CA ALA A 420 3.09 -12.42 -14.02
C ALA A 420 1.78 -12.56 -13.23
N LEU A 421 1.57 -13.71 -12.58
CA LEU A 421 0.54 -13.95 -11.56
C LEU A 421 1.14 -13.85 -10.15
N GLY A 422 2.34 -13.29 -9.96
CA GLY A 422 2.94 -13.11 -8.62
C GLY A 422 3.34 -14.40 -7.88
N VAL A 423 3.07 -15.59 -8.41
CA VAL A 423 3.27 -16.88 -7.71
C VAL A 423 4.76 -17.23 -7.61
N PRO A 424 5.34 -17.38 -6.40
CA PRO A 424 6.73 -17.78 -6.21
C PRO A 424 7.02 -19.19 -6.71
N LEU A 425 8.30 -19.43 -7.05
CA LEU A 425 8.78 -20.74 -7.50
C LEU A 425 8.55 -21.85 -6.47
N ASN A 426 8.67 -21.54 -5.17
CA ASN A 426 8.49 -22.51 -4.08
C ASN A 426 7.03 -22.97 -3.98
N GLN A 427 6.09 -22.02 -4.00
CA GLN A 427 4.65 -22.31 -4.03
C GLN A 427 4.27 -23.15 -5.26
N ARG A 428 4.82 -22.82 -6.43
CA ARG A 428 4.62 -23.63 -7.64
C ARG A 428 5.15 -25.05 -7.48
N LYS A 429 6.32 -25.22 -6.87
CA LYS A 429 6.91 -26.54 -6.64
C LYS A 429 6.03 -27.38 -5.73
N MET A 430 5.53 -26.80 -4.63
CA MET A 430 4.58 -27.46 -3.72
C MET A 430 3.32 -27.96 -4.45
N LEU A 431 2.80 -27.16 -5.38
CA LEU A 431 1.66 -27.56 -6.21
C LEU A 431 2.00 -28.73 -7.15
N LEU A 432 3.15 -28.66 -7.82
CA LEU A 432 3.60 -29.68 -8.78
C LEU A 432 3.95 -31.02 -8.11
N ASP A 433 4.37 -31.00 -6.85
CA ASP A 433 4.67 -32.20 -6.07
C ASP A 433 3.38 -33.00 -5.76
N GLU A 434 2.20 -32.35 -5.78
CA GLU A 434 0.91 -32.97 -5.48
C GLU A 434 0.08 -33.41 -6.69
N GLY A 435 0.40 -32.88 -7.88
CA GLY A 435 -0.33 -33.15 -9.11
C GLY A 435 0.09 -32.23 -10.26
N SER A 436 -0.64 -32.29 -11.36
CA SER A 436 -0.42 -31.42 -12.50
C SER A 436 -1.12 -30.07 -12.35
N ILE A 437 -0.57 -29.02 -12.98
CA ILE A 437 -1.23 -27.70 -13.07
C ILE A 437 -2.63 -27.80 -13.67
N TYR A 438 -2.85 -28.73 -14.62
CA TYR A 438 -4.16 -28.92 -15.22
C TYR A 438 -5.17 -29.47 -14.21
N GLU A 439 -4.78 -30.44 -13.39
CA GLU A 439 -5.62 -30.95 -12.32
C GLU A 439 -5.94 -29.87 -11.31
N PHE A 440 -4.96 -29.05 -10.93
CA PHE A 440 -5.19 -27.91 -10.04
C PHE A 440 -6.22 -26.92 -10.62
N VAL A 441 -6.01 -26.45 -11.86
CA VAL A 441 -6.93 -25.51 -12.51
C VAL A 441 -8.33 -26.12 -12.68
N ARG A 442 -8.42 -27.40 -13.06
CA ARG A 442 -9.69 -28.12 -13.16
C ARG A 442 -10.38 -28.18 -11.78
N ASP A 443 -9.68 -28.60 -10.74
CA ASP A 443 -10.25 -28.80 -9.41
C ASP A 443 -10.64 -27.46 -8.75
N THR A 444 -9.94 -26.37 -9.07
CA THR A 444 -10.31 -25.01 -8.68
C THR A 444 -11.56 -24.52 -9.40
N LEU A 445 -11.65 -24.72 -10.72
CA LEU A 445 -12.70 -24.12 -11.55
C LEU A 445 -13.98 -24.97 -11.69
N ASP A 446 -13.90 -26.28 -11.65
CA ASP A 446 -15.05 -27.17 -11.88
C ASP A 446 -16.17 -26.99 -10.82
N PRO A 447 -15.88 -26.78 -9.52
CA PRO A 447 -16.92 -26.55 -8.51
C PRO A 447 -17.65 -25.20 -8.65
N LEU A 448 -17.11 -24.25 -9.41
CA LEU A 448 -17.59 -22.86 -9.40
C LEU A 448 -18.99 -22.69 -9.94
N GLY A 449 -19.34 -23.42 -10.99
CA GLY A 449 -20.64 -23.29 -11.63
C GLY A 449 -21.78 -23.78 -10.73
N SER A 450 -21.50 -24.68 -9.79
CA SER A 450 -22.49 -25.34 -8.93
C SER A 450 -22.45 -24.92 -7.45
N ALA A 451 -21.34 -24.35 -6.97
CA ALA A 451 -21.20 -24.04 -5.54
C ALA A 451 -21.87 -22.72 -5.12
N HIS A 452 -21.64 -21.63 -5.87
CA HIS A 452 -22.08 -20.28 -5.49
C HIS A 452 -22.56 -19.49 -6.70
N LEU A 453 -23.61 -18.69 -6.51
CA LEU A 453 -24.10 -17.78 -7.55
C LEU A 453 -23.15 -16.60 -7.72
N PHE A 454 -22.70 -16.34 -8.94
CA PHE A 454 -21.81 -15.21 -9.23
C PHE A 454 -22.52 -13.88 -9.01
N LYS A 455 -23.82 -13.84 -9.32
CA LYS A 455 -24.68 -12.65 -9.29
C LYS A 455 -24.74 -11.95 -7.92
N ASN A 456 -24.69 -12.70 -6.82
CA ASN A 456 -24.91 -12.16 -5.47
C ASN A 456 -24.08 -12.81 -4.35
N ASP A 457 -23.30 -13.86 -4.64
CA ASP A 457 -22.57 -14.58 -3.60
C ASP A 457 -21.06 -14.66 -3.89
N ASN A 458 -20.68 -14.90 -5.15
CA ASN A 458 -19.28 -15.06 -5.55
C ASN A 458 -18.75 -13.89 -6.40
N TYR A 459 -18.41 -12.80 -5.72
CA TYR A 459 -17.88 -11.58 -6.34
C TYR A 459 -16.46 -11.73 -6.89
N PHE A 460 -15.70 -12.75 -6.49
CA PHE A 460 -14.32 -12.97 -6.91
C PHE A 460 -14.23 -13.31 -8.39
N TYR A 461 -15.00 -14.32 -8.81
CA TYR A 461 -15.08 -14.74 -10.19
C TYR A 461 -15.85 -13.76 -11.04
N LEU A 462 -16.90 -13.13 -10.48
CA LEU A 462 -17.60 -12.03 -11.14
C LEU A 462 -16.62 -10.90 -11.50
N LEU A 463 -15.77 -10.47 -10.56
CA LEU A 463 -14.75 -9.46 -10.83
C LEU A 463 -13.77 -9.90 -11.90
N ALA A 464 -13.32 -11.16 -11.86
CA ALA A 464 -12.39 -11.70 -12.85
C ALA A 464 -12.99 -11.73 -14.27
N LEU A 465 -14.30 -11.98 -14.39
CA LEU A 465 -14.99 -12.09 -15.68
C LEU A 465 -15.44 -10.73 -16.22
N LEU A 466 -15.99 -9.87 -15.38
CA LEU A 466 -16.55 -8.57 -15.80
C LEU A 466 -15.53 -7.42 -15.69
N GLY A 467 -14.53 -7.55 -14.81
CA GLY A 467 -13.56 -6.48 -14.53
C GLY A 467 -14.11 -5.37 -13.63
N HIS A 468 -15.26 -5.56 -13.01
CA HIS A 468 -15.87 -4.70 -12.01
C HIS A 468 -16.78 -5.51 -11.09
N TYR A 469 -17.14 -4.96 -9.92
CA TYR A 469 -18.15 -5.52 -9.04
C TYR A 469 -19.56 -5.07 -9.43
N THR A 470 -20.58 -5.76 -8.92
CA THR A 470 -21.97 -5.28 -8.95
C THR A 470 -22.40 -4.90 -7.54
N ARG A 471 -23.46 -4.09 -7.41
CA ARG A 471 -23.98 -3.72 -6.08
C ARG A 471 -24.48 -4.93 -5.28
N ASP A 472 -24.92 -5.97 -5.98
CA ASP A 472 -25.41 -7.21 -5.37
C ASP A 472 -24.28 -8.21 -5.07
N SER A 473 -23.14 -8.11 -5.77
CA SER A 473 -21.97 -9.01 -5.61
C SER A 473 -20.69 -8.20 -5.49
N CYS A 474 -20.39 -7.82 -4.24
CA CYS A 474 -19.19 -7.10 -3.86
C CYS A 474 -18.75 -7.45 -2.42
N PRO A 475 -17.48 -7.21 -2.07
CA PRO A 475 -17.02 -7.26 -0.68
C PRO A 475 -17.88 -6.41 0.28
N GLU A 476 -18.02 -6.84 1.54
CA GLU A 476 -18.88 -6.17 2.53
C GLU A 476 -18.61 -4.65 2.65
N TYR A 477 -17.35 -4.22 2.61
CA TYR A 477 -17.00 -2.79 2.70
C TYR A 477 -17.49 -1.95 1.51
N LEU A 478 -17.81 -2.57 0.38
CA LEU A 478 -18.39 -1.93 -0.81
C LEU A 478 -19.92 -1.96 -0.80
N THR A 479 -20.54 -2.77 0.04
CA THR A 479 -21.99 -2.71 0.23
C THR A 479 -22.38 -1.39 0.87
N ARG A 480 -23.61 -0.93 0.63
CA ARG A 480 -24.14 0.28 1.26
C ARG A 480 -24.05 0.21 2.78
N ARG A 481 -24.40 -0.97 3.35
CA ARG A 481 -24.38 -1.25 4.78
C ARG A 481 -22.96 -1.17 5.35
N GLY A 482 -22.01 -1.89 4.77
CA GLY A 482 -20.63 -1.90 5.26
C GLY A 482 -19.95 -0.55 5.13
N PHE A 483 -20.19 0.18 4.04
CA PHE A 483 -19.72 1.56 3.88
C PHE A 483 -20.27 2.49 4.96
N GLU A 484 -21.57 2.45 5.21
CA GLU A 484 -22.21 3.29 6.23
C GLU A 484 -21.75 2.90 7.65
N ALA A 485 -21.52 1.61 7.92
CA ALA A 485 -20.95 1.14 9.19
C ALA A 485 -19.53 1.69 9.42
N LEU A 486 -18.66 1.64 8.40
CA LEU A 486 -17.31 2.20 8.50
C LEU A 486 -17.29 3.72 8.60
N LYS A 487 -18.26 4.41 7.98
CA LYS A 487 -18.36 5.88 7.99
C LYS A 487 -19.09 6.45 9.21
N ALA A 488 -19.84 5.63 9.94
CA ALA A 488 -20.58 6.03 11.12
C ALA A 488 -19.69 6.73 12.16
N ASN A 489 -20.29 7.58 13.01
CA ASN A 489 -19.62 8.28 14.10
C ASN A 489 -18.36 9.06 13.68
N GLY A 490 -18.40 9.71 12.50
CA GLY A 490 -17.25 10.45 11.97
C GLY A 490 -16.12 9.54 11.46
N ALA A 491 -16.46 8.33 11.05
CA ALA A 491 -15.54 7.28 10.61
C ALA A 491 -14.57 6.80 11.71
N SER A 492 -15.06 6.71 12.96
CA SER A 492 -14.25 6.26 14.11
C SER A 492 -13.74 4.83 13.96
N ALA A 493 -14.46 3.97 13.22
CA ALA A 493 -14.01 2.61 12.91
C ALA A 493 -12.66 2.60 12.15
N LEU A 494 -12.38 3.65 11.37
CA LEU A 494 -11.13 3.76 10.61
C LEU A 494 -9.91 4.06 11.49
N ASP A 495 -10.11 4.48 12.74
CA ASP A 495 -9.01 4.64 13.69
C ASP A 495 -8.45 3.27 14.15
N THR A 496 -9.09 2.14 13.78
CA THR A 496 -8.58 0.78 14.07
C THR A 496 -7.25 0.46 13.35
N PHE A 497 -7.01 1.05 12.17
CA PHE A 497 -5.93 0.62 11.26
C PHE A 497 -4.56 1.23 11.58
N ARG A 498 -3.50 0.41 11.62
CA ARG A 498 -2.10 0.85 11.62
C ARG A 498 -1.37 0.17 10.46
N LEU A 499 -0.97 0.96 9.46
CA LEU A 499 -0.32 0.48 8.24
C LEU A 499 1.21 0.57 8.39
N HIS A 500 1.86 -0.58 8.43
CA HIS A 500 3.31 -0.75 8.51
C HIS A 500 3.86 -1.03 7.12
N THR A 501 4.93 -0.31 6.73
CA THR A 501 5.67 -0.62 5.50
C THR A 501 7.02 -1.23 5.85
N ASP A 502 7.01 -2.52 6.16
CA ASP A 502 8.18 -3.26 6.62
C ASP A 502 7.93 -4.78 6.47
N SER A 503 8.95 -5.58 6.76
CA SER A 503 8.86 -7.03 6.88
C SER A 503 8.02 -7.45 8.10
N ILE A 504 7.32 -8.58 7.96
CA ILE A 504 6.49 -9.19 9.03
C ILE A 504 7.28 -9.33 10.33
N VAL A 505 8.49 -9.90 10.26
CA VAL A 505 9.35 -10.12 11.42
C VAL A 505 9.74 -8.80 12.09
N ASN A 506 10.06 -7.74 11.33
CA ASN A 506 10.48 -6.47 11.94
C ASN A 506 9.31 -5.79 12.67
N VAL A 507 8.11 -5.81 12.08
CA VAL A 507 6.91 -5.28 12.76
C VAL A 507 6.62 -6.08 14.02
N LEU A 508 6.60 -7.42 13.92
CA LEU A 508 6.34 -8.27 15.08
C LEU A 508 7.31 -7.99 16.22
N ARG A 509 8.62 -7.81 15.95
CA ARG A 509 9.63 -7.45 16.97
C ARG A 509 9.33 -6.16 17.72
N GLY A 510 8.73 -5.17 17.05
CA GLY A 510 8.32 -3.92 17.68
C GLY A 510 7.09 -4.09 18.60
N LEU A 511 6.21 -5.04 18.28
CA LEU A 511 5.01 -5.25 19.07
C LEU A 511 5.31 -5.84 20.46
N PRO A 512 4.62 -5.38 21.52
CA PRO A 512 4.76 -5.96 22.86
C PRO A 512 4.38 -7.45 22.91
N ASP A 513 4.92 -8.15 23.90
CA ASP A 513 4.53 -9.53 24.19
C ASP A 513 3.02 -9.63 24.46
N ALA A 514 2.38 -10.68 23.95
CA ALA A 514 0.94 -10.95 24.12
C ALA A 514 0.01 -9.75 23.77
N SER A 515 0.41 -8.91 22.81
CA SER A 515 -0.38 -7.75 22.36
C SER A 515 -1.43 -8.08 21.28
N LEU A 516 -1.29 -9.22 20.60
CA LEU A 516 -2.18 -9.67 19.53
C LEU A 516 -3.10 -10.78 20.01
N THR A 517 -4.36 -10.78 19.55
CA THR A 517 -5.30 -11.88 19.81
C THR A 517 -5.54 -12.75 18.59
N ARG A 518 -5.34 -12.20 17.38
CA ARG A 518 -5.50 -12.89 16.10
C ARG A 518 -4.37 -12.51 15.14
N ALA A 519 -3.95 -13.44 14.30
CA ALA A 519 -3.07 -13.14 13.17
C ALA A 519 -3.52 -13.85 11.89
N ILE A 520 -3.34 -13.21 10.74
CA ILE A 520 -3.62 -13.79 9.41
C ILE A 520 -2.42 -13.49 8.53
N VAL A 521 -1.67 -14.54 8.21
CA VAL A 521 -0.42 -14.45 7.42
C VAL A 521 -0.60 -14.97 5.99
N MET A 522 -1.84 -15.17 5.54
CA MET A 522 -2.20 -15.57 4.18
C MET A 522 -1.37 -16.79 3.72
N ASP A 523 -0.95 -16.83 2.46
CA ASP A 523 -0.10 -17.87 1.86
C ASP A 523 1.39 -17.52 1.84
N HIS A 524 1.80 -16.46 2.53
CA HIS A 524 3.20 -16.00 2.53
C HIS A 524 4.18 -17.10 2.99
N ASN A 525 3.72 -18.03 3.84
CA ASN A 525 4.54 -19.17 4.27
C ASN A 525 4.97 -20.10 3.11
N ASP A 526 4.22 -20.16 2.00
CA ASP A 526 4.58 -20.95 0.81
C ASP A 526 5.78 -20.37 0.05
N TRP A 527 6.14 -19.11 0.35
CA TRP A 527 7.19 -18.38 -0.35
C TRP A 527 8.57 -18.76 0.19
N PHE A 528 8.65 -19.23 1.44
CA PHE A 528 9.90 -19.65 2.07
C PHE A 528 10.49 -20.90 1.41
N THR A 529 11.82 -20.94 1.42
CA THR A 529 12.56 -22.13 1.03
C THR A 529 12.55 -23.12 2.20
N PRO A 530 12.20 -24.41 1.99
CA PRO A 530 12.27 -25.41 3.06
C PRO A 530 13.64 -25.42 3.75
N GLY A 531 13.65 -25.23 5.07
CA GLY A 531 14.88 -25.12 5.86
C GLY A 531 15.40 -23.70 6.11
N SER A 532 14.72 -22.66 5.62
CA SER A 532 15.01 -21.26 5.91
C SER A 532 14.94 -20.96 7.41
N ALA A 533 15.95 -20.30 7.97
CA ALA A 533 15.94 -19.86 9.37
C ALA A 533 15.00 -18.65 9.59
N GLU A 534 14.67 -17.94 8.53
CA GLU A 534 13.79 -16.77 8.53
C GLU A 534 12.38 -17.13 9.00
N LEU A 535 11.84 -18.28 8.58
CA LEU A 535 10.53 -18.75 9.04
C LEU A 535 10.55 -19.14 10.52
N ASP A 536 11.64 -19.76 11.01
CA ASP A 536 11.75 -20.11 12.43
C ASP A 536 11.72 -18.86 13.33
N GLU A 537 12.37 -17.78 12.88
CA GLU A 537 12.31 -16.49 13.56
C GLU A 537 10.92 -15.87 13.48
N GLU A 538 10.22 -15.97 12.34
CA GLU A 538 8.84 -15.50 12.21
C GLU A 538 7.88 -16.23 13.17
N VAL A 539 7.93 -17.57 13.21
CA VAL A 539 7.13 -18.39 14.14
C VAL A 539 7.42 -17.99 15.59
N LYS A 540 8.69 -17.79 15.94
CA LYS A 540 9.10 -17.36 17.29
C LYS A 540 8.52 -15.99 17.66
N GLN A 541 8.55 -15.03 16.74
CA GLN A 541 8.00 -13.69 16.99
C GLN A 541 6.47 -13.71 17.05
N LEU A 542 5.80 -14.51 16.23
CA LEU A 542 4.35 -14.73 16.30
C LEU A 542 3.95 -15.33 17.66
N HIS A 543 4.65 -16.36 18.12
CA HIS A 543 4.38 -17.00 19.42
C HIS A 543 4.54 -16.01 20.59
N ARG A 544 5.53 -15.11 20.51
CA ARG A 544 5.74 -14.07 21.53
C ARG A 544 4.63 -13.01 21.51
N ALA A 545 4.25 -12.54 20.32
CA ALA A 545 3.33 -11.42 20.17
C ALA A 545 1.86 -11.81 20.35
N ILE A 546 1.48 -13.06 20.07
CA ILE A 546 0.11 -13.57 20.23
C ILE A 546 -0.12 -13.96 21.70
N ALA A 547 -1.20 -13.46 22.28
CA ALA A 547 -1.62 -13.77 23.64
C ALA A 547 -2.03 -15.24 23.78
N PRO A 548 -1.85 -15.86 24.97
CA PRO A 548 -2.36 -17.21 25.23
C PRO A 548 -3.86 -17.34 24.92
N GLY A 549 -4.24 -18.35 24.15
CA GLY A 549 -5.61 -18.53 23.65
C GLY A 549 -5.94 -17.75 22.38
N GLY A 550 -5.04 -16.88 21.92
CA GLY A 550 -5.04 -16.35 20.57
C GLY A 550 -4.63 -17.41 19.55
N TYR A 551 -4.92 -17.14 18.29
CA TYR A 551 -4.63 -18.06 17.19
C TYR A 551 -4.30 -17.30 15.92
N LEU A 552 -3.66 -18.00 14.99
CA LEU A 552 -3.29 -17.45 13.69
C LEU A 552 -3.81 -18.35 12.56
N PHE A 553 -4.16 -17.73 11.44
CA PHE A 553 -4.58 -18.41 10.22
C PHE A 553 -3.57 -18.18 9.10
N TRP A 554 -3.38 -19.23 8.30
CA TRP A 554 -2.66 -19.18 7.04
C TRP A 554 -3.35 -20.09 6.03
N ARG A 555 -3.04 -19.87 4.76
CA ARG A 555 -3.50 -20.70 3.64
C ARG A 555 -2.29 -21.28 2.92
N SER A 556 -2.43 -22.37 2.21
CA SER A 556 -1.34 -22.98 1.45
C SER A 556 -1.80 -23.51 0.10
N ALA A 557 -0.89 -23.56 -0.87
CA ALA A 557 -1.09 -24.34 -2.09
C ALA A 557 -0.96 -25.86 -1.84
N ALA A 558 -0.31 -26.26 -0.75
CA ALA A 558 -0.13 -27.67 -0.38
C ALA A 558 -1.25 -28.16 0.54
N ARG A 559 -1.61 -29.44 0.37
CA ARG A 559 -2.49 -30.20 1.26
C ARG A 559 -1.81 -30.69 2.52
N VAL A 560 -0.50 -30.57 2.68
CA VAL A 560 0.20 -30.79 3.95
C VAL A 560 1.47 -29.95 3.89
N PRO A 561 1.43 -28.66 4.25
CA PRO A 561 2.60 -27.81 4.13
C PRO A 561 3.71 -28.23 5.10
N TRP A 562 4.96 -28.18 4.61
CA TRP A 562 6.15 -28.61 5.36
C TRP A 562 6.39 -27.78 6.64
N TYR A 563 5.86 -26.55 6.69
CA TYR A 563 6.03 -25.65 7.82
C TYR A 563 5.08 -25.95 9.00
N ASN A 564 4.13 -26.89 8.86
CA ASN A 564 3.32 -27.36 10.00
C ASN A 564 4.21 -27.84 11.16
N GLU A 565 5.28 -28.57 10.86
CA GLU A 565 6.24 -29.00 11.87
C GLU A 565 6.96 -27.84 12.55
N ARG A 566 7.16 -26.72 11.86
CA ARG A 566 7.82 -25.53 12.43
C ARG A 566 6.92 -24.83 13.44
N PHE A 567 5.63 -24.68 13.14
CA PHE A 567 4.65 -24.16 14.10
C PHE A 567 4.51 -25.07 15.32
N LEU A 568 4.45 -26.40 15.14
CA LEU A 568 4.43 -27.36 16.25
C LEU A 568 5.68 -27.24 17.15
N ARG A 569 6.87 -27.15 16.54
CA ARG A 569 8.13 -26.94 17.30
C ARG A 569 8.19 -25.56 17.96
N GLY A 570 7.53 -24.56 17.38
CA GLY A 570 7.41 -23.21 17.90
C GLY A 570 6.42 -23.05 19.05
N GLY A 571 5.74 -24.13 19.47
CA GLY A 571 4.81 -24.13 20.61
C GLY A 571 3.34 -23.96 20.24
N PHE A 572 3.00 -23.93 18.94
CA PHE A 572 1.61 -23.87 18.50
C PHE A 572 0.99 -25.27 18.39
N GLU A 573 -0.32 -25.35 18.56
CA GLU A 573 -1.14 -26.45 18.05
C GLU A 573 -1.54 -26.13 16.60
N VAL A 574 -1.49 -27.13 15.72
CA VAL A 574 -1.86 -26.97 14.30
C VAL A 574 -3.08 -27.83 14.02
N VAL A 575 -4.18 -27.18 13.64
CA VAL A 575 -5.45 -27.82 13.30
C VAL A 575 -5.79 -27.48 11.87
N CYS A 576 -6.16 -28.49 11.08
CA CYS A 576 -6.58 -28.29 9.71
C CYS A 576 -8.07 -27.93 9.66
N LEU A 577 -8.41 -26.77 9.09
CA LEU A 577 -9.80 -26.30 8.99
C LEU A 577 -10.50 -26.78 7.72
N GLY A 578 -9.76 -26.91 6.62
CA GLY A 578 -10.30 -27.36 5.33
C GLY A 578 -9.19 -27.94 4.47
N THR A 579 -9.49 -28.84 3.52
CA THR A 579 -8.45 -29.32 2.60
C THR A 579 -9.06 -29.88 1.32
N ARG A 580 -8.38 -29.69 0.18
CA ARG A 580 -8.86 -30.19 -1.11
C ARG A 580 -8.83 -31.73 -1.12
N MET A 581 -9.93 -32.35 -1.54
CA MET A 581 -10.01 -33.81 -1.66
C MET A 581 -9.28 -34.31 -2.92
N ARG A 582 -8.69 -35.51 -2.85
CA ARG A 582 -8.08 -36.16 -4.02
C ARG A 582 -9.22 -36.73 -4.89
N ASN A 583 -9.22 -36.40 -6.19
CA ASN A 583 -10.19 -36.82 -7.24
C ASN A 583 -11.38 -35.87 -7.50
N GLY A 584 -11.19 -34.56 -7.32
CA GLY A 584 -12.20 -33.56 -7.62
C GLY A 584 -13.22 -33.47 -6.49
N SER A 585 -13.29 -32.32 -5.83
CA SER A 585 -14.35 -32.07 -4.87
C SER A 585 -15.60 -31.62 -5.62
N GLU A 586 -16.76 -32.23 -5.33
CA GLU A 586 -18.06 -31.64 -5.72
C GLU A 586 -18.34 -30.36 -4.90
N MET A 587 -17.54 -30.09 -3.87
CA MET A 587 -17.64 -28.96 -2.96
C MET A 587 -16.47 -27.99 -3.15
N ALA A 588 -16.74 -26.71 -3.32
CA ALA A 588 -15.74 -25.66 -3.18
C ALA A 588 -15.33 -25.55 -1.70
N LEU A 589 -14.04 -25.30 -1.41
CA LEU A 589 -13.57 -25.10 -0.03
C LEU A 589 -14.00 -23.73 0.51
N ASP A 590 -13.89 -22.71 -0.33
CA ASP A 590 -14.32 -21.34 -0.10
C ASP A 590 -14.84 -20.74 -1.42
N ARG A 591 -15.25 -19.47 -1.40
CA ARG A 591 -15.76 -18.79 -2.60
C ARG A 591 -14.68 -18.55 -3.66
N VAL A 592 -13.40 -18.50 -3.26
CA VAL A 592 -12.30 -18.22 -4.19
C VAL A 592 -11.72 -19.49 -4.80
N ASN A 593 -11.69 -20.60 -4.07
CA ASN A 593 -11.20 -21.94 -4.40
C ASN A 593 -9.79 -21.98 -5.06
N MET A 594 -9.04 -20.89 -4.96
CA MET A 594 -7.72 -20.70 -5.57
C MET A 594 -6.57 -21.10 -4.63
N ARG A 595 -6.85 -21.28 -3.33
CA ARG A 595 -5.88 -21.67 -2.30
C ARG A 595 -6.50 -22.74 -1.42
N VAL A 596 -5.68 -23.63 -0.88
CA VAL A 596 -6.14 -24.66 0.06
C VAL A 596 -6.01 -24.06 1.45
N ASP A 597 -7.11 -24.00 2.19
CA ASP A 597 -7.03 -23.58 3.58
C ASP A 597 -6.24 -24.62 4.41
N TYR A 598 -5.41 -24.13 5.33
CA TYR A 598 -4.66 -24.81 6.39
C TYR A 598 -5.53 -25.38 7.49
#